data_AF-A0A077PR54-F1
#
_entry.id   AF-A0A077PR54-F1
#
_cell.length_a   1.000
_cell.length_b   1.000
_cell.length_c   1.000
_cell.angle_alpha   90.00
_cell.angle_beta   90.00
_cell.angle_gamma   90.00
#
_symmetry.space_group_name_H-M   'P 1'
#
loop_
_entity.id
_entity.type
_entity.pdbx_description
1 polymer ?
#
loop_
_entity_poly.entity_id
_entity_poly.type
_entity_poly.pdbx_seq_one_letter_code
_entity_poly.pdbx_strand_id
1 'polypeptide(L)'
;MEKHHPQWLFIANPPYCLQINRPPQAEPVPVQLDWRPVRKKVSRLSLSVGRECRWLGDGDFTVFRLTKAQWQAVVEGNAEVHPEQWEPMPFTLSELAVHPEFATFTAVGMTEAGKCEN
;
A
#
# COMPACT_ATOMS: atom_id res chain seq x y z
N MET A 1 -16.43 14.44 15.31
CA MET A 1 -15.15 13.70 15.33
C MET A 1 -15.16 12.76 14.15
N GLU A 2 -14.79 13.28 12.99
CA GLU A 2 -14.61 12.47 11.79
C GLU A 2 -13.38 11.61 12.04
N LYS A 3 -13.63 10.31 12.17
CA LYS A 3 -12.58 9.33 12.38
C LYS A 3 -11.83 9.26 11.05
N HIS A 4 -10.66 9.87 10.96
CA HIS A 4 -9.68 9.48 9.94
C HIS A 4 -9.45 7.99 10.15
N HIS A 5 -10.10 7.15 9.35
CA HIS A 5 -9.83 5.73 9.36
C HIS A 5 -8.40 5.60 8.81
N PRO A 6 -7.44 5.03 9.56
CA PRO A 6 -6.12 4.74 9.00
C PRO A 6 -6.32 3.81 7.81
N GLN A 7 -6.28 4.37 6.61
CA GLN A 7 -6.35 3.61 5.39
C GLN A 7 -4.95 3.06 5.13
N TRP A 8 -4.87 1.76 4.88
CA TRP A 8 -3.63 1.07 4.58
C TRP A 8 -3.17 1.42 3.17
N LEU A 9 -2.64 2.63 3.01
CA LEU A 9 -2.22 3.19 1.73
C LEU A 9 -0.72 3.03 1.52
N PHE A 10 -0.35 2.62 0.32
CA PHE A 10 1.00 2.35 -0.11
C PHE A 10 1.25 3.01 -1.46
N ILE A 11 2.18 3.96 -1.52
CA ILE A 11 2.66 4.52 -2.77
C ILE A 11 3.52 3.49 -3.49
N ALA A 12 3.22 3.22 -4.75
CA ALA A 12 4.10 2.47 -5.66
C ALA A 12 4.95 3.45 -6.49
N ASN A 13 5.49 3.07 -7.65
CA ASN A 13 6.05 4.07 -8.55
C ASN A 13 4.95 4.98 -9.13
N PRO A 14 5.24 6.27 -9.38
CA PRO A 14 4.24 7.18 -9.92
C PRO A 14 3.69 6.68 -11.26
N PRO A 15 2.38 6.82 -11.51
CA PRO A 15 1.38 7.50 -10.69
C PRO A 15 0.48 6.55 -9.86
N TYR A 16 0.99 5.40 -9.41
CA TYR A 16 0.15 4.37 -8.79
C TYR A 16 0.21 4.36 -7.27
N CYS A 17 -0.93 4.09 -6.65
CA CYS A 17 -1.08 3.86 -5.23
C CYS A 17 -1.87 2.58 -5.00
N LEU A 18 -1.57 1.86 -3.92
CA LEU A 18 -2.33 0.70 -3.45
C LEU A 18 -3.02 1.02 -2.15
N GLN A 19 -4.24 0.56 -2.01
CA GLN A 19 -4.93 0.46 -0.73
C GLN A 19 -5.16 -0.99 -0.38
N ILE A 20 -4.91 -1.37 0.86
CA ILE A 20 -5.34 -2.68 1.36
C ILE A 20 -6.76 -2.55 1.93
N ASN A 21 -7.65 -3.43 1.50
CA ASN A 21 -9.04 -3.51 1.93
C ASN A 21 -9.15 -4.18 3.31
N ARG A 22 -8.44 -3.62 4.30
CA ARG A 22 -8.39 -4.14 5.68
C ARG A 22 -8.86 -3.08 6.65
N PRO A 23 -9.60 -3.45 7.72
CA PRO A 23 -9.88 -2.52 8.80
C PRO A 23 -8.57 -1.96 9.38
N PRO A 24 -8.54 -0.66 9.71
CA PRO A 24 -7.43 -0.08 10.46
C PRO A 24 -7.19 -0.83 11.76
N GLN A 25 -5.93 -1.04 12.13
CA GLN A 25 -5.61 -1.48 13.48
C GLN A 25 -5.70 -0.30 14.45
N ALA A 26 -6.12 -0.59 15.68
CA ALA A 26 -6.28 0.41 16.75
C ALA A 26 -4.93 0.97 17.23
N GLU A 27 -3.83 0.25 16.97
CA GLU A 27 -2.48 0.63 17.39
C GLU A 27 -1.61 0.99 16.17
N PRO A 28 -0.76 2.03 16.28
CA PRO A 28 0.20 2.38 15.25
C PRO A 28 1.32 1.35 15.21
N VAL A 29 1.11 0.31 14.41
CA VAL A 29 2.11 -0.72 14.14
C VAL A 29 2.85 -0.38 12.86
N PRO A 30 4.16 -0.71 12.74
CA PRO A 30 4.87 -0.56 11.49
C PRO A 30 4.31 -1.53 10.44
N VAL A 31 4.15 -1.03 9.22
CA VAL A 31 3.52 -1.77 8.13
C VAL A 31 4.40 -1.72 6.91
N GLN A 32 4.51 -2.86 6.24
CA GLN A 32 5.33 -2.99 5.06
C GLN A 32 4.63 -3.86 4.05
N LEU A 33 4.63 -3.42 2.80
CA LEU A 33 4.11 -4.18 1.67
C LEU A 33 5.29 -4.55 0.79
N ASP A 34 5.55 -5.85 0.63
CA ASP A 34 6.70 -6.32 -0.14
C ASP A 34 6.43 -7.63 -0.88
N TRP A 35 7.13 -7.81 -2.00
CA TRP A 35 7.12 -9.07 -2.75
C TRP A 35 8.03 -10.07 -2.06
N ARG A 36 7.47 -11.18 -1.58
CA ARG A 36 8.26 -12.28 -1.02
C ARG A 36 8.28 -13.51 -1.90
N PRO A 37 9.43 -14.20 -2.00
CA PRO A 37 9.52 -15.46 -2.72
C PRO A 37 8.77 -16.55 -1.96
N VAL A 38 7.79 -17.19 -2.60
CA VAL A 38 7.08 -18.34 -2.02
C VAL A 38 7.65 -19.66 -2.56
N ARG A 39 8.02 -19.68 -3.84
CA ARG A 39 8.67 -20.81 -4.54
C ARG A 39 9.69 -20.27 -5.54
N LYS A 40 10.57 -21.13 -6.07
CA LYS A 40 11.70 -20.77 -6.96
C LYS A 40 11.40 -19.82 -8.15
N LYS A 41 10.14 -19.61 -8.52
CA LYS A 41 9.72 -18.70 -9.62
C LYS A 41 8.46 -17.88 -9.34
N VAL A 42 7.93 -17.90 -8.12
CA VAL A 42 6.68 -17.20 -7.79
C VAL A 42 6.91 -16.30 -6.59
N SER A 43 6.90 -15.00 -6.86
CA SER A 43 6.81 -13.96 -5.84
C SER A 43 5.35 -13.69 -5.55
N ARG A 44 5.02 -13.52 -4.27
CA ARG A 44 3.67 -13.15 -3.84
C ARG A 44 3.73 -11.92 -2.96
N LEU A 45 2.75 -11.06 -3.10
CA LEU A 45 2.65 -9.85 -2.32
C LEU A 45 2.32 -10.21 -0.85
N SER A 46 3.13 -9.71 0.07
CA SER A 46 2.99 -9.92 1.51
C SER A 46 2.81 -8.59 2.21
N LEU A 47 1.78 -8.50 3.04
CA LEU A 47 1.60 -7.41 3.99
C LEU A 47 2.16 -7.85 5.35
N SER A 48 3.18 -7.14 5.78
CA SER A 48 3.77 -7.25 7.12
C SER A 48 3.17 -6.17 8.01
N VAL A 49 2.67 -6.55 9.17
CA VAL A 49 2.06 -5.68 10.18
C VAL A 49 2.66 -6.02 11.53
N GLY A 50 3.61 -5.22 12.01
CA GLY A 50 4.39 -5.55 13.19
C GLY A 50 5.10 -6.90 13.05
N ARG A 51 4.67 -7.90 13.85
CA ARG A 51 5.21 -9.27 13.79
C ARG A 51 4.41 -10.22 12.91
N GLU A 52 3.25 -9.81 12.42
CA GLU A 52 2.40 -10.63 11.57
C GLU A 52 2.76 -10.41 10.10
N CYS A 53 2.97 -11.48 9.35
CA CYS A 53 3.11 -11.42 7.89
C CYS A 53 1.97 -12.21 7.25
N ARG A 54 1.30 -11.62 6.26
CA ARG A 54 0.19 -12.27 5.55
C ARG A 54 0.31 -12.08 4.04
N TRP A 55 0.05 -13.17 3.32
CA TRP A 55 -0.04 -13.16 1.87
C TRP A 55 -1.33 -12.52 1.41
N LEU A 56 -1.24 -11.61 0.45
CA LEU A 56 -2.39 -11.01 -0.21
C LEU A 56 -2.82 -11.87 -1.41
N GLY A 57 -4.11 -11.81 -1.71
CA GLY A 57 -4.72 -12.32 -2.94
C GLY A 57 -5.40 -11.22 -3.73
N ASP A 58 -5.93 -11.61 -4.89
CA ASP A 58 -6.80 -10.75 -5.70
C ASP A 58 -8.04 -10.38 -4.88
N GLY A 59 -8.26 -9.08 -4.66
CA GLY A 59 -9.37 -8.53 -3.86
C GLY A 59 -8.99 -8.04 -2.45
N ASP A 60 -7.84 -8.45 -1.91
CA ASP A 60 -7.33 -7.90 -0.65
C ASP A 60 -6.80 -6.46 -0.80
N PHE A 61 -6.55 -6.03 -2.03
CA PHE A 61 -6.06 -4.70 -2.35
C PHE A 61 -6.84 -4.08 -3.50
N THR A 62 -6.77 -2.76 -3.58
CA THR A 62 -7.29 -1.95 -4.69
C THR A 62 -6.16 -1.07 -5.18
N VAL A 63 -5.87 -1.11 -6.47
CA VAL A 63 -4.90 -0.21 -7.10
C VAL A 63 -5.62 1.04 -7.55
N PHE A 64 -5.01 2.19 -7.34
CA PHE A 64 -5.51 3.49 -7.75
C PHE A 64 -4.49 4.19 -8.63
N ARG A 65 -4.98 4.88 -9.65
CA ARG A 65 -4.18 5.77 -10.46
C ARG A 65 -4.39 7.20 -9.98
N LEU A 66 -3.32 7.83 -9.51
CA LEU A 66 -3.35 9.20 -9.01
C LEU A 66 -3.11 10.21 -10.13
N THR A 67 -3.82 11.32 -10.07
CA THR A 67 -3.43 12.52 -10.83
C THR A 67 -2.21 13.17 -10.17
N LYS A 68 -1.51 14.05 -10.91
CA LYS A 68 -0.34 14.76 -10.38
C LYS A 68 -0.62 15.49 -9.05
N ALA A 69 -1.80 16.12 -8.93
CA ALA A 69 -2.21 16.81 -7.71
C ALA A 69 -2.44 15.84 -6.55
N GLN A 70 -3.14 14.72 -6.79
CA GLN A 70 -3.35 13.68 -5.77
C GLN A 70 -2.03 13.04 -5.34
N TRP A 71 -1.13 12.74 -6.29
CA TRP A 71 0.19 12.21 -5.99
C TRP A 71 0.98 13.13 -5.06
N GLN A 72 1.02 14.43 -5.37
CA GLN A 72 1.69 15.40 -4.50
C GLN A 72 1.05 15.45 -3.11
N ALA A 73 -0.27 15.46 -3.00
CA ALA A 73 -0.98 15.45 -1.72
C ALA A 73 -0.60 14.23 -0.85
N VAL A 74 -0.49 13.05 -1.46
CA VAL A 74 -0.14 11.78 -0.78
C VAL A 74 1.34 11.76 -0.39
N VAL A 75 2.24 12.19 -1.28
CA VAL A 75 3.70 12.24 -1.02
C VAL A 75 4.05 13.31 0.02
N GLU A 76 3.43 14.47 -0.05
CA GLU A 76 3.69 15.57 0.89
C GLU A 76 3.07 15.32 2.27
N GLY A 77 2.28 14.24 2.44
CA GLY A 77 1.64 13.89 3.71
C GLY A 77 0.70 14.98 4.25
N ASN A 78 0.31 15.92 3.38
CA ASN A 78 -0.25 17.21 3.77
C ASN A 78 -1.78 17.29 3.68
N ALA A 79 -2.46 16.29 3.11
CA ALA A 79 -3.89 16.39 2.89
C ALA A 79 -4.65 15.10 3.22
N GLU A 80 -5.90 15.30 3.60
CA GLU A 80 -6.93 14.28 3.74
C GLU A 80 -6.98 13.46 2.44
N VAL A 81 -6.45 12.25 2.52
CA VAL A 81 -6.39 11.36 1.38
C VAL A 81 -7.77 10.72 1.22
N HIS A 82 -8.47 11.06 0.13
CA HIS A 82 -9.79 10.52 -0.21
C HIS A 82 -9.68 9.50 -1.35
N PRO A 83 -9.29 8.24 -1.07
CA PRO A 83 -9.15 7.22 -2.10
C PRO A 83 -10.48 6.84 -2.75
N GLU A 84 -11.60 7.15 -2.11
CA GLU A 84 -12.94 7.04 -2.70
C GLU A 84 -13.13 7.87 -3.97
N GLN A 85 -12.33 8.94 -4.15
CA GLN A 85 -12.34 9.79 -5.34
C GLN A 85 -11.29 9.40 -6.39
N TRP A 86 -10.47 8.40 -6.10
CA TRP A 86 -9.43 7.94 -7.02
C TRP A 86 -9.98 6.92 -8.00
N GLU A 87 -9.40 6.86 -9.20
CA GLU A 87 -9.81 5.88 -10.20
C GLU A 87 -9.28 4.50 -9.82
N PRO A 88 -10.15 3.54 -9.44
CA PRO A 88 -9.72 2.19 -9.12
C PRO A 88 -9.37 1.47 -10.43
N MET A 89 -8.20 0.88 -10.45
CA MET A 89 -7.70 0.09 -11.55
C MET A 89 -7.91 -1.39 -11.25
N PRO A 90 -8.47 -2.18 -12.18
CA PRO A 90 -8.77 -3.59 -11.98
C PRO A 90 -7.52 -4.47 -12.15
N PHE A 91 -6.41 -4.12 -11.50
CA PHE A 91 -5.17 -4.90 -11.55
C PHE A 91 -5.28 -6.14 -10.67
N THR A 92 -4.89 -7.28 -11.23
CA THR A 92 -4.71 -8.55 -10.52
C THR A 92 -3.29 -8.67 -9.97
N LEU A 93 -3.09 -9.46 -8.91
CA LEU A 93 -1.79 -9.66 -8.27
C LEU A 93 -0.72 -10.15 -9.27
N SER A 94 -1.13 -10.93 -10.26
CA SER A 94 -0.26 -11.38 -11.34
C SER A 94 0.22 -10.23 -12.23
N GLU A 95 -0.64 -9.24 -12.49
CA GLU A 95 -0.26 -8.02 -13.20
C GLU A 95 0.72 -7.19 -12.37
N LEU A 96 0.43 -6.91 -11.09
CA LEU A 96 1.38 -6.16 -10.26
C LEU A 96 2.77 -6.81 -10.23
N ALA A 97 2.84 -8.15 -10.25
CA ALA A 97 4.10 -8.88 -10.22
C ALA A 97 4.96 -8.71 -11.49
N VAL A 98 4.35 -8.40 -12.64
CA VAL A 98 5.08 -8.19 -13.90
C VAL A 98 5.34 -6.71 -14.20
N HIS A 99 4.62 -5.81 -13.53
CA HIS A 99 4.73 -4.37 -13.72
C HIS A 99 5.87 -3.80 -12.85
N PRO A 100 6.89 -3.18 -13.45
CA PRO A 100 7.98 -2.56 -12.69
C PRO A 100 7.49 -1.41 -11.81
N GLU A 101 6.36 -0.81 -12.13
CA GLU A 101 5.78 0.24 -11.30
C GLU A 101 5.45 -0.24 -9.88
N PHE A 102 5.13 -1.52 -9.70
CA PHE A 102 4.77 -2.11 -8.41
C PHE A 102 5.91 -2.91 -7.77
N ALA A 103 7.16 -2.64 -8.17
CA ALA A 103 8.32 -3.32 -7.59
C ALA A 103 8.56 -2.93 -6.12
N THR A 104 8.25 -1.69 -5.75
CA THR A 104 8.50 -1.10 -4.43
C THR A 104 7.25 -0.41 -3.92
N PHE A 105 7.01 -0.49 -2.61
CA PHE A 105 5.87 0.15 -1.96
C PHE A 105 6.33 0.92 -0.72
N THR A 106 5.81 2.14 -0.56
CA THR A 106 6.09 3.02 0.58
C THR A 106 4.78 3.30 1.30
N ALA A 107 4.69 2.97 2.58
CA ALA A 107 3.49 3.25 3.38
C ALA A 107 3.25 4.75 3.52
N VAL A 108 1.99 5.18 3.43
CA VAL A 108 1.54 6.57 3.55
C VAL A 108 0.74 6.75 4.83
N GLY A 109 0.93 7.86 5.52
CA GLY A 109 0.10 8.23 6.67
C GLY A 109 0.39 7.44 7.94
N MET A 110 1.36 6.53 7.91
CA MET A 110 1.96 5.96 9.11
C MET A 110 3.21 6.75 9.40
N THR A 111 3.21 7.47 10.53
CA THR A 111 4.36 8.21 11.02
C THR A 111 5.54 7.24 11.03
N GLU A 112 6.55 7.52 10.20
CA GLU A 112 7.79 6.74 10.17
C GLU A 112 8.36 6.69 11.59
N ALA A 113 8.22 5.55 12.25
CA ALA A 113 8.92 5.24 13.48
C ALA A 113 9.75 3.98 13.23
N GLY A 114 10.95 4.21 12.69
CA GLY A 114 12.04 3.24 12.65
C GLY A 114 12.15 2.50 11.33
N LYS A 115 13.09 2.95 10.50
CA LYS A 115 13.96 2.01 9.78
C LYS A 115 14.29 0.86 10.75
N CYS A 116 14.01 -0.38 10.38
CA CYS A 116 14.74 -1.50 10.96
C CYS A 116 16.19 -1.35 10.52
N GLU A 117 16.98 -0.61 11.31
CA GLU A 117 18.43 -0.75 11.29
C GLU A 117 18.75 -2.06 12.02
N ASN A 118 19.42 -2.94 11.28
CA ASN A 118 19.82 -4.27 11.67
C ASN A 118 20.97 -4.26 12.67
#